data_AF-A0AAV4FHZ3-F1
#
_entry.id   AF-A0AAV4FHZ3-F1
#
_cell.length_a   1.000
_cell.length_b   1.000
_cell.length_c   1.000
_cell.angle_alpha   90.00
_cell.angle_beta   90.00
_cell.angle_gamma   90.00
#
_symmetry.space_group_name_H-M   'P 1'
#
loop_
_entity.id
_entity.type
_entity.pdbx_description
1 polymer ?
#
loop_
_entity_poly.entity_id
_entity_poly.type
_entity_poly.pdbx_seq_one_letter_code
_entity_poly.pdbx_strand_id
1 'polypeptide(L)'
;MEMQCALGIWRTDCSSAIKKEELIFPKFKVKPSACTDHLYISVPDDTQALIKLLAEAFHEVTTRQLADFLPGGRYHDVTDKSRQEKTSPCQLTNLMGEECLGDLDFSIFKRRHSSLHHHSTINMPKRNGTLCRWLMTKSVDKQDDQLKQDSRTSLLFRRRNIAKEKATVAQEQEKITARMPGMKLKKRKKLTKLKRSLP
;
A
#
# COMPACT_ATOMS: atom_id res chain seq x y z
N MET A 1 24.07 -20.96 11.86
CA MET A 1 23.94 -22.31 12.46
C MET A 1 22.96 -22.31 13.64
N GLU A 2 23.08 -21.39 14.60
CA GLU A 2 22.18 -21.30 15.77
C GLU A 2 20.69 -21.19 15.41
N MET A 3 20.34 -20.44 14.36
CA MET A 3 18.96 -20.27 13.92
C MET A 3 18.30 -21.57 13.41
N GLN A 4 19.08 -22.48 12.79
CA GLN A 4 18.56 -23.77 12.33
C GLN A 4 18.27 -24.71 13.51
N CYS A 5 19.04 -24.61 14.59
CA CYS A 5 18.82 -25.39 15.81
C CYS A 5 17.56 -24.92 16.56
N ALA A 6 17.38 -23.60 16.69
CA ALA A 6 16.17 -23.01 17.25
C ALA A 6 14.90 -23.39 16.43
N LEU A 7 14.99 -23.35 15.10
CA LEU A 7 13.86 -23.72 14.23
C LEU A 7 13.41 -25.19 14.40
N GLY A 8 14.34 -26.11 14.68
CA GLY A 8 14.02 -27.52 14.93
C GLY A 8 13.15 -27.70 16.18
N ILE A 9 13.50 -27.01 17.26
CA ILE A 9 12.79 -27.07 18.55
C ILE A 9 11.41 -26.40 18.43
N TRP A 10 11.31 -25.27 17.74
CA TRP A 10 10.03 -24.61 17.48
C TRP A 10 9.07 -25.42 16.61
N ARG A 11 9.58 -26.32 15.77
CA ARG A 11 8.73 -27.20 14.95
C ARG A 11 8.15 -28.36 15.76
N THR A 12 8.88 -28.84 16.76
CA THR A 12 8.50 -30.01 17.56
C THR A 12 7.72 -29.63 18.82
N ASP A 13 8.14 -28.57 19.51
CA ASP A 13 7.58 -28.14 20.80
C ASP A 13 7.71 -26.62 21.00
N CYS A 14 6.81 -25.88 20.32
CA CYS A 14 6.75 -24.42 20.42
C CYS A 14 6.52 -23.95 21.87
N SER A 15 5.69 -24.68 22.62
CA SER A 15 5.32 -24.33 24.00
C SER A 15 6.54 -24.33 24.92
N SER A 16 7.38 -25.37 24.84
CA SER A 16 8.63 -25.42 25.62
C SER A 16 9.68 -24.44 25.10
N ALA A 17 9.78 -24.23 23.79
CA ALA A 17 10.73 -23.27 23.20
C ALA A 17 10.44 -21.85 23.71
N ILE A 18 9.16 -21.48 23.79
CA ILE A 18 8.73 -20.19 24.31
C ILE A 18 9.01 -20.10 25.83
N LYS A 19 8.75 -21.16 26.61
CA LYS A 19 9.03 -21.19 28.06
C LYS A 19 10.52 -21.07 28.40
N LYS A 20 11.39 -21.56 27.52
CA LYS A 20 12.86 -21.49 27.67
C LYS A 20 13.46 -20.17 27.17
N GLU A 21 12.63 -19.24 26.70
CA GLU A 21 13.06 -18.01 26.01
C GLU A 21 13.98 -18.27 24.80
N GLU A 22 13.94 -19.47 24.22
CA GLU A 22 14.69 -19.81 23.02
C GLU A 22 13.99 -19.18 21.81
N LEU A 23 14.08 -17.86 21.67
CA LEU A 23 13.39 -17.13 20.62
C LEU A 23 14.03 -17.39 19.25
N ILE A 24 13.22 -17.66 18.22
CA ILE A 24 13.66 -17.69 16.80
C ILE A 24 14.39 -16.38 16.47
N PHE A 25 13.96 -15.27 17.09
CA PHE A 25 14.58 -13.96 16.99
C PHE A 25 15.01 -13.49 18.39
N PRO A 26 16.26 -13.72 18.80
CA PRO A 26 16.76 -13.36 20.14
C PRO A 26 16.60 -11.88 20.50
N LYS A 27 16.48 -11.02 19.48
CA LYS A 27 16.28 -9.57 19.62
C LYS A 27 14.82 -9.19 19.92
N PHE A 28 13.86 -10.08 19.72
CA PHE A 28 12.43 -9.85 19.96
C PHE A 28 12.00 -10.52 21.25
N LYS A 29 12.32 -9.89 22.39
CA LYS A 29 11.82 -10.34 23.69
C LYS A 29 10.31 -10.10 23.76
N VAL A 30 9.53 -11.18 23.90
CA VAL A 30 8.09 -11.09 24.16
C VAL A 30 7.92 -10.50 25.56
N LYS A 31 7.18 -9.40 25.68
CA LYS A 31 6.89 -8.81 26.99
C LYS A 31 5.90 -9.70 27.74
N PRO A 32 6.17 -10.05 29.01
CA PRO A 32 5.19 -10.74 29.85
C PRO A 32 3.90 -9.91 29.94
N SER A 33 2.77 -10.60 29.86
CA SER A 33 1.42 -10.05 29.95
C SER A 33 0.48 -11.12 30.46
N ALA A 34 -0.66 -10.73 31.02
CA ALA A 34 -1.68 -11.70 31.46
C ALA A 34 -2.08 -12.68 30.34
N CYS A 35 -2.07 -12.23 29.08
CA CYS A 35 -2.38 -13.06 27.92
C CYS A 35 -1.28 -14.09 27.62
N THR A 36 -0.01 -13.70 27.72
CA THR A 36 1.12 -14.65 27.57
C THR A 36 1.16 -15.62 28.74
N ASP A 37 0.87 -15.18 29.96
CA ASP A 37 0.88 -16.02 31.16
C ASP A 37 -0.21 -17.11 31.07
N HIS A 38 -1.40 -16.75 30.58
CA HIS A 38 -2.48 -17.72 30.31
C HIS A 38 -2.10 -18.78 29.26
N LEU A 39 -1.24 -18.46 28.29
CA LEU A 39 -0.73 -19.42 27.31
C LEU A 39 0.27 -20.43 27.91
N TYR A 40 0.77 -20.23 29.14
CA TYR A 40 1.76 -21.14 29.76
C TYR A 40 1.21 -22.03 30.87
N ILE A 41 0.06 -21.70 31.46
CA ILE A 41 -0.45 -22.31 32.69
C ILE A 41 -1.19 -23.63 32.42
N SER A 42 -2.02 -23.68 31.38
CA SER A 42 -2.76 -24.89 30.99
C SER A 42 -3.48 -24.60 29.68
N VAL A 43 -2.86 -24.97 28.58
CA VAL A 43 -3.47 -24.83 27.25
C VAL A 43 -4.12 -26.18 26.93
N PRO A 44 -5.46 -26.23 26.74
CA PRO A 44 -6.13 -27.45 26.29
C PRO A 44 -5.46 -28.02 25.04
N ASP A 45 -5.41 -29.34 24.89
CA ASP A 45 -4.71 -30.01 23.78
C ASP A 45 -5.13 -29.46 22.40
N ASP A 46 -6.42 -29.15 22.23
CA ASP A 46 -6.96 -28.54 21.00
C ASP A 46 -6.35 -27.17 20.70
N THR A 47 -6.07 -26.38 21.74
CA THR A 47 -5.48 -25.05 21.58
C THR A 47 -3.98 -25.16 21.26
N GLN A 48 -3.27 -26.16 21.81
CA GLN A 48 -1.88 -26.43 21.41
C GLN A 48 -1.79 -26.91 19.96
N ALA A 49 -2.72 -27.79 19.54
CA ALA A 49 -2.80 -28.25 18.16
C ALA A 49 -3.05 -27.07 17.19
N LEU A 50 -3.95 -26.14 17.55
CA LEU A 50 -4.20 -24.94 16.76
C LEU A 50 -2.98 -24.01 16.70
N ILE A 51 -2.30 -23.78 17.82
CA ILE A 51 -1.08 -22.94 17.86
C ILE A 51 0.00 -23.54 16.97
N LYS A 52 0.17 -24.87 17.00
CA LYS A 52 1.12 -25.57 16.14
C LYS A 52 0.77 -25.41 14.66
N LEU A 53 -0.49 -25.60 14.30
CA LEU A 53 -0.98 -25.39 12.93
C LEU A 53 -0.71 -23.95 12.44
N LEU A 54 -0.98 -22.95 13.29
CA LEU A 54 -0.72 -21.55 12.98
C LEU A 54 0.78 -21.29 12.83
N ALA A 55 1.62 -21.81 13.72
CA ALA A 55 3.07 -21.67 13.66
C ALA A 55 3.66 -22.29 12.39
N GLU A 56 3.17 -23.47 11.98
CA GLU A 56 3.55 -24.11 10.73
C GLU A 56 3.16 -23.26 9.51
N ALA A 57 1.94 -22.72 9.47
CA ALA A 57 1.50 -21.83 8.40
C ALA A 57 2.32 -20.53 8.34
N PHE A 58 2.60 -19.91 9.49
CA PHE A 58 3.47 -18.73 9.56
C PHE A 58 4.88 -19.05 9.07
N HIS A 59 5.43 -20.20 9.47
CA HIS A 59 6.75 -20.64 9.04
C HIS A 59 6.81 -20.86 7.53
N GLU A 60 5.80 -21.51 6.94
CA GLU A 60 5.71 -21.73 5.49
C GLU A 60 5.68 -20.39 4.73
N VAL A 61 4.79 -19.49 5.13
CA VAL A 61 4.66 -18.16 4.50
C VAL A 61 5.95 -17.37 4.63
N THR A 62 6.54 -17.34 5.81
CA THR A 62 7.79 -16.60 6.07
C THR A 62 8.95 -17.18 5.28
N THR A 63 9.05 -18.51 5.20
CA THR A 63 10.08 -19.19 4.41
C THR A 63 9.93 -18.88 2.93
N ARG A 64 8.72 -18.94 2.37
CA ARG A 64 8.46 -18.57 0.98
C ARG A 64 8.75 -17.09 0.70
N GLN A 65 8.37 -16.20 1.62
CA GLN A 65 8.59 -14.76 1.48
C GLN A 65 10.06 -14.35 1.64
N LEU A 66 10.85 -15.12 2.38
CA LEU A 66 12.26 -14.83 2.65
C LEU A 66 13.22 -15.81 1.95
N ALA A 67 12.72 -16.72 1.12
CA ALA A 67 13.49 -17.81 0.51
C ALA A 67 14.75 -17.30 -0.20
N ASP A 68 14.64 -16.18 -0.92
CA ASP A 68 15.76 -15.58 -1.63
C ASP A 68 16.83 -14.99 -0.69
N PHE A 69 16.52 -14.72 0.57
CA PHE A 69 17.43 -14.13 1.56
C PHE A 69 17.98 -15.16 2.57
N LEU A 70 17.34 -16.32 2.69
CA LEU A 70 17.79 -17.43 3.53
C LEU A 70 19.05 -18.10 2.97
N PRO A 71 19.80 -18.88 3.78
CA PRO A 71 20.97 -19.62 3.30
C PRO A 71 20.71 -20.43 2.03
N GLY A 72 21.48 -20.16 0.97
CA GLY A 72 21.31 -20.76 -0.36
C GLY A 72 20.37 -19.99 -1.30
N GLY A 73 19.70 -18.94 -0.81
CA GLY A 73 18.87 -18.03 -1.60
C GLY A 73 19.68 -17.06 -2.47
N ARG A 74 19.04 -16.54 -3.53
CA ARG A 74 19.67 -15.67 -4.54
C ARG A 74 20.37 -14.43 -3.98
N TYR A 75 19.91 -13.94 -2.84
CA TYR A 75 20.37 -12.73 -2.17
C TYR A 75 21.02 -13.00 -0.81
N HIS A 76 21.31 -14.26 -0.45
CA HIS A 76 21.90 -14.62 0.84
C HIS A 76 23.28 -13.97 1.08
N ASP A 77 24.16 -14.04 0.06
CA ASP A 77 25.56 -13.61 0.14
C ASP A 77 25.88 -12.47 -0.85
N VAL A 78 25.02 -11.47 -0.96
CA VAL A 78 25.33 -10.28 -1.75
C VAL A 78 26.37 -9.45 -1.01
N THR A 79 27.65 -9.74 -1.23
CA THR A 79 28.82 -9.03 -0.63
C THR A 79 29.20 -7.76 -1.39
N ASP A 80 28.62 -7.53 -2.56
CA ASP A 80 28.85 -6.34 -3.37
C ASP A 80 28.25 -5.09 -2.71
N LYS A 81 29.11 -4.31 -2.05
CA LYS A 81 28.76 -3.05 -1.37
C LYS A 81 28.04 -2.07 -2.30
N SER A 82 28.39 -2.02 -3.59
CA SER A 82 27.75 -1.13 -4.57
C SER A 82 26.29 -1.52 -4.81
N ARG A 83 26.00 -2.83 -4.84
CA ARG A 83 24.62 -3.33 -4.91
C ARG A 83 23.88 -3.10 -3.61
N GLN A 84 24.50 -3.38 -2.47
CA GLN A 84 23.90 -3.14 -1.15
C GLN A 84 23.50 -1.68 -0.96
N GLU A 85 24.36 -0.72 -1.34
CA GLU A 85 24.04 0.70 -1.28
C GLU A 85 22.87 1.06 -2.19
N LYS A 86 22.85 0.57 -3.43
CA LYS A 86 21.77 0.81 -4.40
C LYS A 86 20.44 0.18 -3.99
N THR A 87 20.46 -0.96 -3.31
CA THR A 87 19.26 -1.69 -2.88
C THR A 87 18.87 -1.44 -1.43
N SER A 88 19.70 -0.73 -0.66
CA SER A 88 19.41 -0.33 0.73
C SER A 88 18.09 0.43 0.94
N PRO A 89 17.59 1.24 -0.01
CA PRO A 89 16.28 1.90 0.15
C PRO A 89 15.11 0.99 -0.24
N CYS A 90 15.36 -0.17 -0.86
CA CYS A 90 14.32 -1.10 -1.25
C CYS A 90 13.84 -1.89 -0.02
N GLN A 91 12.54 -1.89 0.24
CA GLN A 91 11.99 -2.74 1.31
C GLN A 91 12.19 -4.21 0.95
N LEU A 92 12.75 -4.97 1.89
CA LEU A 92 13.24 -6.36 1.69
C LEU A 92 12.15 -7.42 1.77
N THR A 93 10.88 -7.05 1.62
CA THR A 93 9.76 -7.99 1.74
C THR A 93 9.14 -8.23 0.37
N ASN A 94 8.78 -9.48 0.07
CA ASN A 94 7.97 -9.82 -1.12
C ASN A 94 6.58 -9.14 -1.08
N LEU A 95 6.20 -8.60 0.08
CA LEU A 95 5.01 -7.78 0.29
C LEU A 95 5.15 -6.35 -0.22
N MET A 96 6.36 -5.88 -0.55
CA MET A 96 6.59 -4.51 -1.07
C MET A 96 5.78 -4.26 -2.34
N GLY A 97 5.65 -5.27 -3.21
CA GLY A 97 4.82 -5.22 -4.39
C GLY A 97 3.34 -5.01 -4.03
N GLU A 98 2.79 -5.84 -3.14
CA GLU A 98 1.39 -5.73 -2.70
C GLU A 98 1.12 -4.42 -1.95
N GLU A 99 2.06 -3.97 -1.12
CA GLU A 99 1.94 -2.73 -0.39
C GLU A 99 1.94 -1.55 -1.38
N CYS A 100 2.94 -1.46 -2.26
CA CYS A 100 3.09 -0.34 -3.19
C CYS A 100 2.01 -0.33 -4.28
N LEU A 101 1.64 -1.49 -4.81
CA LEU A 101 0.60 -1.61 -5.82
C LEU A 101 -0.78 -1.50 -5.20
N GLY A 102 -1.01 -1.98 -3.97
CA GLY A 102 -2.30 -1.86 -3.30
C GLY A 102 -2.73 -0.40 -3.10
N ASP A 103 -1.82 0.48 -2.72
CA ASP A 103 -2.09 1.92 -2.62
C ASP A 103 -2.36 2.56 -4.00
N LEU A 104 -1.65 2.11 -5.04
CA LEU A 104 -1.85 2.59 -6.40
C LEU A 104 -3.20 2.12 -6.95
N ASP A 105 -3.51 0.84 -6.82
CA ASP A 105 -4.76 0.21 -7.23
C ASP A 105 -5.94 0.83 -6.52
N PHE A 106 -5.86 1.04 -5.20
CA PHE A 106 -6.87 1.75 -4.45
C PHE A 106 -7.04 3.18 -4.97
N SER A 107 -5.94 3.89 -5.25
CA SER A 107 -6.03 5.25 -5.77
C SER A 107 -6.64 5.29 -7.18
N ILE A 108 -6.29 4.37 -8.07
CA ILE A 108 -6.84 4.24 -9.42
C ILE A 108 -8.32 3.88 -9.33
N PHE A 109 -8.68 2.94 -8.46
CA PHE A 109 -10.07 2.55 -8.21
C PHE A 109 -10.93 3.73 -7.77
N LYS A 110 -10.45 4.55 -6.82
CA LYS A 110 -11.16 5.74 -6.36
C LYS A 110 -11.20 6.88 -7.37
N ARG A 111 -10.23 6.97 -8.28
CA ARG A 111 -10.08 8.08 -9.23
C ARG A 111 -9.75 7.59 -10.64
N ARG A 112 -10.62 6.74 -11.20
CA ARG A 112 -10.38 6.02 -12.48
C ARG A 112 -10.03 6.90 -13.68
N HIS A 113 -10.47 8.16 -13.67
CA HIS A 113 -10.25 9.12 -14.76
C HIS A 113 -9.07 10.07 -14.50
N SER A 114 -8.37 9.91 -13.37
CA SER A 114 -7.17 10.70 -13.09
C SER A 114 -5.97 10.18 -13.88
N SER A 115 -5.05 11.07 -14.22
CA SER A 115 -3.81 10.68 -14.88
C SER A 115 -2.89 9.92 -13.91
N LEU A 116 -2.02 9.05 -14.45
CA LEU A 116 -0.98 8.38 -13.65
C LEU A 116 -0.10 9.37 -12.89
N HIS A 117 0.17 10.54 -13.49
CA HIS A 117 0.91 11.61 -12.81
C HIS A 117 0.22 12.06 -11.52
N HIS A 118 -1.11 12.24 -11.54
CA HIS A 118 -1.89 12.60 -10.35
C HIS A 118 -1.77 11.53 -9.25
N HIS A 119 -1.87 10.26 -9.60
CA HIS A 119 -1.68 9.15 -8.65
C HIS A 119 -0.28 9.17 -8.02
N SER A 120 0.76 9.38 -8.83
CA SER A 120 2.13 9.51 -8.33
C SER A 120 2.31 10.69 -7.38
N THR A 121 1.67 11.84 -7.64
CA THR A 121 1.76 13.00 -6.74
C THR A 121 1.13 12.77 -5.36
N ILE A 122 0.23 11.79 -5.22
CA ILE A 122 -0.38 11.43 -3.94
C ILE A 122 0.44 10.33 -3.24
N ASN A 123 0.81 9.30 -4.00
CA ASN A 123 1.46 8.12 -3.43
C ASN A 123 2.92 8.38 -3.05
N MET A 124 3.67 9.15 -3.85
CA MET A 124 5.08 9.42 -3.60
C MET A 124 5.31 10.16 -2.27
N PRO A 125 4.59 11.25 -1.94
CA PRO A 125 4.79 11.92 -0.65
C PRO A 125 4.33 11.08 0.54
N LYS A 126 3.27 10.28 0.38
CA LYS A 126 2.76 9.35 1.41
C LYS A 126 3.81 8.29 1.74
N ARG A 127 4.42 7.68 0.71
CA ARG A 127 5.41 6.59 0.82
C ARG A 127 6.76 7.07 1.32
N ASN A 128 7.28 8.13 0.72
CA ASN A 128 8.62 8.63 1.04
C ASN A 128 8.67 9.33 2.40
N GLY A 129 7.49 9.56 3.02
CA GLY A 129 7.36 10.36 4.23
C GLY A 129 7.93 11.76 4.09
N THR A 130 8.26 12.20 2.87
CA THR A 130 9.02 13.43 2.62
C THR A 130 8.23 14.62 3.14
N LEU A 131 6.93 14.65 2.87
CA LEU A 131 6.05 15.72 3.30
C LEU A 131 5.88 15.72 4.82
N CYS A 132 5.73 14.55 5.44
CA CYS A 132 5.58 14.44 6.89
C CYS A 132 6.89 14.82 7.62
N ARG A 133 8.01 14.22 7.22
CA ARG A 133 9.33 14.47 7.84
C ARG A 133 9.79 15.91 7.61
N TRP A 134 9.63 16.46 6.41
CA TRP A 134 9.96 17.86 6.11
C TRP A 134 9.04 18.85 6.85
N LEU A 135 7.75 18.55 6.96
CA LEU A 135 6.83 19.42 7.69
C LEU A 135 7.21 19.44 9.19
N MET A 136 7.56 18.29 9.74
CA MET A 136 7.98 18.14 11.15
C MET A 136 9.32 18.83 11.48
N THR A 137 10.13 19.24 10.49
CA THR A 137 11.32 20.07 10.78
C THR A 137 11.00 21.54 11.05
N LYS A 138 9.76 21.98 10.78
CA LYS A 138 9.29 23.34 11.06
C LYS A 138 8.68 23.43 12.46
N SER A 139 8.66 24.64 13.04
CA SER A 139 7.90 24.91 14.26
C SER A 139 6.40 24.71 14.03
N VAL A 140 5.66 24.37 15.09
CA VAL A 140 4.21 24.08 15.04
C VAL A 140 3.44 25.20 14.33
N ASP A 141 3.71 26.47 14.66
CA ASP A 141 3.04 27.62 14.02
C ASP A 141 3.30 27.67 12.51
N LYS A 142 4.55 27.41 12.09
CA LYS A 142 4.93 27.38 10.67
C LYS A 142 4.35 26.18 9.93
N GLN A 143 4.11 25.06 10.63
CA GLN A 143 3.42 23.92 10.04
C GLN A 143 1.96 24.27 9.73
N ASP A 144 1.26 24.87 10.69
CA ASP A 144 -0.14 25.27 10.53
C ASP A 144 -0.32 26.33 9.44
N ASP A 145 0.55 27.36 9.43
CA ASP A 145 0.55 28.39 8.38
C ASP A 145 0.79 27.81 6.99
N GLN A 146 1.75 26.88 6.87
CA GLN A 146 2.03 26.20 5.60
C GLN A 146 0.82 25.38 5.13
N LEU A 147 0.20 24.60 6.02
CA LEU A 147 -0.98 23.79 5.68
C LEU A 147 -2.16 24.66 5.24
N LYS A 148 -2.37 25.82 5.89
CA LYS A 148 -3.39 26.80 5.48
C LYS A 148 -3.09 27.38 4.11
N GLN A 149 -1.84 27.74 3.83
CA GLN A 149 -1.40 28.27 2.54
C GLN A 149 -1.59 27.23 1.43
N ASP A 150 -1.18 25.98 1.67
CA ASP A 150 -1.27 24.88 0.73
C ASP A 150 -2.74 24.53 0.44
N SER A 151 -3.60 24.54 1.46
CA SER A 151 -5.04 24.34 1.31
C SER A 151 -5.68 25.40 0.40
N ARG A 152 -5.37 26.69 0.61
CA ARG A 152 -5.83 27.79 -0.26
C ARG A 152 -5.33 27.62 -1.69
N THR A 153 -4.06 27.28 -1.84
CA THR A 153 -3.40 27.11 -3.14
C THR A 153 -3.98 25.91 -3.89
N SER A 154 -4.21 24.79 -3.21
CA SER A 154 -4.87 23.59 -3.75
C SER A 154 -6.27 23.89 -4.30
N LEU A 155 -7.06 24.70 -3.58
CA LEU A 155 -8.38 25.13 -4.03
C LEU A 155 -8.30 25.93 -5.35
N LEU A 156 -7.33 26.85 -5.46
CA LEU A 156 -7.10 27.63 -6.67
C LEU A 156 -6.67 26.76 -7.85
N PHE A 157 -5.74 25.83 -7.62
CA PHE A 157 -5.32 24.85 -8.64
C PHE A 157 -6.49 23.99 -9.11
N ARG A 158 -7.32 23.51 -8.18
CA ARG A 158 -8.51 22.72 -8.51
C ARG A 158 -9.48 23.52 -9.39
N ARG A 159 -9.78 24.76 -9.02
CA ARG A 159 -10.65 25.65 -9.83
C ARG A 159 -10.08 25.88 -11.23
N ARG A 160 -8.76 26.13 -11.33
CA ARG A 160 -8.08 26.34 -12.60
C ARG A 160 -8.11 25.10 -13.50
N ASN A 161 -7.89 23.91 -12.93
CA ASN A 161 -7.92 22.66 -13.68
C ASN A 161 -9.34 22.33 -14.17
N ILE A 162 -10.35 22.49 -13.33
CA ILE A 162 -11.76 22.32 -13.74
C ILE A 162 -12.11 23.28 -14.89
N ALA A 163 -11.67 24.53 -14.82
CA ALA A 163 -11.90 25.50 -15.90
C ALA A 163 -11.21 25.09 -17.21
N LYS A 164 -9.96 24.61 -17.13
CA LYS A 164 -9.22 24.08 -18.29
C LYS A 164 -9.90 22.85 -18.89
N GLU A 165 -10.26 21.86 -18.07
CA GLU A 165 -10.95 20.65 -18.53
C GLU A 165 -12.28 21.01 -19.22
N LYS A 166 -13.08 21.91 -18.65
CA LYS A 166 -14.31 22.39 -19.28
C LYS A 166 -14.05 23.04 -20.64
N ALA A 167 -13.00 23.87 -20.75
CA ALA A 167 -12.62 24.50 -22.01
C ALA A 167 -12.19 23.46 -23.06
N THR A 168 -11.38 22.47 -22.66
CA THR A 168 -10.96 21.37 -23.55
C THR A 168 -12.14 20.54 -24.03
N VAL A 169 -13.04 20.15 -23.12
CA VAL A 169 -14.26 19.40 -23.47
C VAL A 169 -15.15 20.20 -24.41
N ALA A 170 -15.34 21.49 -24.17
CA ALA A 170 -16.11 22.35 -25.07
C ALA A 170 -15.49 22.41 -26.48
N GLN A 171 -14.16 22.56 -26.57
CA GLN A 171 -13.44 22.60 -27.83
C GLN A 171 -13.53 21.25 -28.59
N GLU A 172 -13.43 20.13 -27.89
CA GLU A 172 -13.61 18.80 -28.50
C GLU A 172 -15.04 18.58 -28.97
N GLN A 173 -16.04 19.01 -28.18
CA GLN A 173 -17.45 18.91 -28.54
C GLN A 173 -17.78 19.75 -29.78
N GLU A 174 -17.14 20.91 -29.93
CA GLU A 174 -17.22 21.76 -31.12
C GLU A 174 -16.59 21.08 -32.34
N LYS A 175 -15.38 20.50 -32.20
CA LYS A 175 -14.73 19.73 -33.27
C LYS A 175 -15.57 18.53 -33.72
N ILE A 176 -16.15 17.77 -32.78
CA ILE A 176 -17.04 16.64 -33.08
C ILE A 176 -18.30 17.13 -33.80
N THR A 177 -18.89 18.24 -33.32
CA THR A 177 -20.04 18.88 -33.96
C THR A 177 -19.74 19.27 -35.41
N ALA A 178 -18.60 19.93 -35.64
CA ALA A 178 -18.21 20.42 -36.95
C ALA A 178 -17.93 19.28 -37.95
N ARG A 179 -17.38 18.16 -37.46
CA ARG A 179 -17.11 16.95 -38.27
C ARG A 179 -18.36 16.15 -38.62
N MET A 180 -19.49 16.35 -37.92
CA MET A 180 -20.75 15.64 -38.18
C MET A 180 -21.94 16.58 -38.43
N PRO A 181 -21.94 17.37 -39.52
CA PRO A 181 -22.99 18.36 -39.79
C PRO A 181 -24.40 17.76 -39.99
N GLY A 182 -24.55 16.44 -40.16
CA GLY A 182 -25.86 15.76 -40.35
C GLY A 182 -26.51 15.17 -39.08
N MET A 183 -25.78 14.98 -37.98
CA MET A 183 -26.30 14.25 -36.80
C MET A 183 -27.25 15.10 -35.93
N LYS A 184 -27.05 16.42 -35.92
CA LYS A 184 -27.87 17.37 -35.16
C LYS A 184 -29.30 17.47 -35.70
N LEU A 185 -29.51 17.34 -37.01
CA LEU A 185 -30.86 17.38 -37.60
C LEU A 185 -31.68 16.14 -37.25
N LYS A 186 -31.08 14.94 -37.27
CA LYS A 186 -31.79 13.68 -36.96
C LYS A 186 -32.18 13.57 -35.48
N LYS A 187 -31.31 13.98 -34.55
CA LYS A 187 -31.65 14.01 -33.10
C LYS A 187 -32.70 15.08 -32.77
N ARG A 188 -32.62 16.30 -33.35
CA ARG A 188 -33.68 17.32 -33.18
C ARG A 188 -35.03 16.87 -33.73
N LYS A 189 -35.07 16.28 -34.93
CA LYS A 189 -36.31 15.73 -35.53
C LYS A 189 -36.92 14.58 -34.73
N LYS A 190 -36.10 13.72 -34.11
CA LYS A 190 -36.60 12.67 -33.20
C LYS A 190 -37.20 13.24 -31.90
N LEU A 191 -36.55 14.24 -31.29
CA LEU A 191 -37.08 14.90 -30.09
C LEU A 191 -38.37 15.70 -30.35
N THR A 192 -38.51 16.33 -31.52
CA THR A 192 -39.76 17.02 -31.88
C THR A 192 -40.89 16.07 -32.31
N LYS A 193 -40.58 14.91 -32.91
CA LYS A 193 -41.59 13.86 -33.15
C LYS A 193 -42.09 13.25 -31.85
N LEU A 194 -41.21 12.97 -30.89
CA LEU A 194 -41.56 12.37 -29.60
C LEU A 194 -42.46 13.29 -28.75
N LYS A 195 -42.24 14.60 -28.81
CA LYS A 195 -43.09 15.60 -28.13
C LYS A 195 -44.47 15.78 -28.75
N ARG A 196 -44.67 15.39 -30.01
CA ARG A 196 -45.98 15.45 -30.70
C ARG A 196 -46.78 14.15 -30.59
N SER A 197 -46.17 13.08 -30.09
CA SER A 197 -46.78 11.75 -29.93
C SER A 197 -47.08 11.39 -28.48
N LEU A 198 -46.87 12.32 -27.54
CA LEU A 198 -47.30 12.18 -26.16
C LEU A 198 -48.67 12.89 -26.05
N PRO A 199 -49.76 12.16 -25.71
CA PRO A 199 -51.09 12.75 -25.50
C PRO A 199 -51.12 13.71 -24.31
#